data_AF-A0A939NK61-F1
#
_entry.id   AF-A0A939NK61-F1
#
_cell.length_a   1.000
_cell.length_b   1.000
_cell.length_c   1.000
_cell.angle_alpha   90.00
_cell.angle_beta   90.00
_cell.angle_gamma   90.00
#
_symmetry.space_group_name_H-M   'P 1'
#
loop_
_entity.id
_entity.type
_entity.pdbx_description
1 polymer ?
#
loop_
_entity_poly.entity_id
_entity_poly.type
_entity_poly.pdbx_seq_one_letter_code
_entity_poly.pdbx_strand_id
1 'polypeptide(L)'
;MVSYQQAIHAIGKASNGRGIYEGPGISIKLSALHPRYSRAQYDRVMEELYPRLKSLTLLARQYDIGINIDAEEADRLEISLDLLEKLCFEPELAGWNGIGFVIQAYQKRCPFVIDYLIDLATRSRRRLMIRLVKGAYWDSEIKRAQMEGLEGYPVYTRKVYTDVSYLACAKKLLAVPNLIYPQFATHNAHTLAAIYQLAGQNYYPGQYEFQCLHGMGEPLYEQVVGKVAEGKLNRPCRIYARWAPTRRCWRIWCVVCWRTAPIPLSSTVSRTIPCRWTSW
;
A
#
# COMPACT_ATOMS: atom_id res chain seq x y z
N MET A 1 14.89 -11.06 -3.53
CA MET A 1 15.73 -10.25 -2.61
C MET A 1 16.51 -9.16 -3.35
N VAL A 2 17.50 -9.51 -4.18
CA VAL A 2 18.41 -8.56 -4.88
C VAL A 2 17.67 -7.39 -5.55
N SER A 3 16.60 -7.69 -6.29
CA SER A 3 15.89 -6.65 -7.01
C SER A 3 15.06 -5.71 -6.11
N TYR A 4 14.66 -6.13 -4.88
CA TYR A 4 14.05 -5.21 -3.89
C TYR A 4 15.08 -4.28 -3.30
N GLN A 5 16.29 -4.77 -3.00
CA GLN A 5 17.38 -3.94 -2.51
C GLN A 5 17.78 -2.89 -3.56
N GLN A 6 17.96 -3.30 -4.82
CA GLN A 6 18.27 -2.37 -5.92
C GLN A 6 17.19 -1.29 -6.10
N ALA A 7 15.91 -1.68 -6.05
CA ALA A 7 14.81 -0.74 -6.15
C ALA A 7 14.80 0.24 -4.97
N ILE A 8 15.00 -0.22 -3.73
CA ILE A 8 15.07 0.65 -2.55
C ILE A 8 16.22 1.66 -2.67
N HIS A 9 17.41 1.23 -3.11
CA HIS A 9 18.52 2.17 -3.34
C HIS A 9 18.20 3.22 -4.41
N ALA A 10 17.60 2.81 -5.54
CA ALA A 10 17.24 3.74 -6.61
C ALA A 10 16.17 4.74 -6.18
N ILE A 11 15.10 4.24 -5.53
CA ILE A 11 14.00 5.06 -5.01
C ILE A 11 14.48 5.98 -3.89
N GLY A 12 15.31 5.47 -2.97
CA GLY A 12 15.87 6.25 -1.87
C GLY A 12 16.75 7.41 -2.34
N LYS A 13 17.63 7.15 -3.31
CA LYS A 13 18.43 8.20 -3.97
C LYS A 13 17.55 9.23 -4.69
N ALA A 14 16.51 8.79 -5.38
CA ALA A 14 15.57 9.69 -6.04
C ALA A 14 14.66 10.44 -5.05
N SER A 15 14.41 9.87 -3.87
CA SER A 15 13.65 10.52 -2.79
C SER A 15 14.41 11.73 -2.26
N ASN A 16 15.73 11.59 -2.06
CA ASN A 16 16.64 12.65 -1.60
C ASN A 16 16.13 13.38 -0.34
N GLY A 17 15.66 12.63 0.66
CA GLY A 17 15.22 13.18 1.94
C GLY A 17 13.80 13.78 1.96
N ARG A 18 12.98 13.57 0.93
CA ARG A 18 11.55 13.98 0.93
C ARG A 18 10.67 13.23 1.93
N GLY A 19 11.22 12.20 2.57
CA GLY A 19 10.56 11.43 3.62
C GLY A 19 9.44 10.52 3.14
N ILE A 20 8.77 9.89 4.11
CA ILE A 20 7.77 8.84 3.87
C ILE A 20 6.44 9.36 3.29
N TYR A 21 6.11 10.63 3.54
CA TYR A 21 4.89 11.25 3.04
C TYR A 21 5.13 11.79 1.64
N GLU A 22 5.99 12.79 1.45
CA GLU A 22 6.12 13.45 0.15
C GLU A 22 6.98 12.68 -0.86
N GLY A 23 7.85 11.81 -0.35
CA GLY A 23 8.75 11.01 -1.15
C GLY A 23 8.08 9.77 -1.77
N PRO A 24 8.75 9.19 -2.78
CA PRO A 24 8.36 7.88 -3.29
C PRO A 24 8.60 6.79 -2.24
N GLY A 25 7.87 5.69 -2.39
CA GLY A 25 8.01 4.49 -1.57
C GLY A 25 8.04 3.24 -2.43
N ILE A 26 8.16 2.08 -1.78
CA ILE A 26 8.12 0.77 -2.43
C ILE A 26 7.00 -0.08 -1.84
N SER A 27 6.40 -0.95 -2.65
CA SER A 27 5.52 -2.01 -2.16
C SER A 27 6.12 -3.38 -2.46
N ILE A 28 6.03 -4.30 -1.49
CA ILE A 28 6.63 -5.62 -1.53
C ILE A 28 5.57 -6.70 -1.34
N LYS A 29 5.71 -7.82 -2.05
CA LYS A 29 4.90 -9.03 -1.83
C LYS A 29 5.72 -10.05 -1.05
N LEU A 30 5.15 -10.60 0.02
CA LEU A 30 5.83 -11.56 0.89
C LEU A 30 6.03 -12.89 0.15
N SER A 31 5.09 -13.29 -0.72
CA SER A 31 5.24 -14.44 -1.62
C SER A 31 6.47 -14.36 -2.52
N ALA A 32 6.90 -13.15 -2.92
CA ALA A 32 8.09 -12.96 -3.75
C ALA A 32 9.40 -13.14 -2.98
N LEU A 33 9.34 -13.14 -1.64
CA LEU A 33 10.50 -13.26 -0.74
C LEU A 33 10.70 -14.68 -0.21
N HIS A 34 9.73 -15.57 -0.36
CA HIS A 34 9.82 -16.94 0.15
C HIS A 34 9.12 -17.94 -0.79
N PRO A 35 9.81 -19.02 -1.22
CA PRO A 35 9.29 -19.94 -2.24
C PRO A 35 8.03 -20.70 -1.81
N ARG A 36 7.82 -20.88 -0.49
CA ARG A 36 6.63 -21.53 0.08
C ARG A 36 5.99 -20.66 1.15
N TYR A 37 5.58 -19.46 0.78
CA TYR A 37 4.80 -18.58 1.66
C TYR A 37 3.41 -19.20 1.87
N SER A 38 2.98 -19.43 3.12
CA SER A 38 2.81 -20.80 3.67
C SER A 38 2.43 -20.78 5.15
N ARG A 39 1.14 -20.74 5.58
CA ARG A 39 0.81 -20.91 7.02
C ARG A 39 1.25 -22.28 7.56
N ALA A 40 1.24 -23.31 6.71
CA ALA A 40 1.74 -24.65 7.04
C ALA A 40 3.26 -24.72 7.26
N GLN A 41 4.00 -23.63 7.05
CA GLN A 41 5.46 -23.55 7.19
C GLN A 41 5.84 -22.34 8.07
N TYR A 42 5.06 -22.08 9.13
CA TYR A 42 5.23 -20.90 10.00
C TYR A 42 6.68 -20.69 10.44
N ASP A 43 7.32 -21.72 11.01
CA ASP A 43 8.68 -21.62 11.55
C ASP A 43 9.67 -21.21 10.45
N ARG A 44 9.57 -21.83 9.27
CA ARG A 44 10.40 -21.47 8.11
C ARG A 44 10.15 -20.05 7.62
N VAL A 45 8.91 -19.58 7.66
CA VAL A 45 8.60 -18.19 7.32
C VAL A 45 9.30 -17.25 8.32
N MET A 46 9.27 -17.55 9.61
CA MET A 46 9.94 -16.75 10.63
C MET A 46 11.48 -16.84 10.57
N GLU A 47 12.05 -17.98 10.18
CA GLU A 47 13.50 -18.15 10.07
C GLU A 47 14.07 -17.61 8.75
N GLU A 48 13.35 -17.77 7.63
CA GLU A 48 13.88 -17.46 6.29
C GLU A 48 13.32 -16.15 5.70
N LEU A 49 12.01 -15.90 5.84
CA LEU A 49 11.34 -14.73 5.25
C LEU A 49 11.54 -13.50 6.13
N TYR A 50 11.34 -13.62 7.45
CA TYR A 50 11.42 -12.49 8.37
C TYR A 50 12.77 -11.74 8.29
N PRO A 51 13.96 -12.40 8.29
CA PRO A 51 15.22 -11.66 8.16
C PRO A 51 15.34 -10.88 6.85
N ARG A 52 14.74 -11.39 5.76
CA ARG A 52 14.67 -10.68 4.48
C ARG A 52 13.77 -9.46 4.57
N LEU A 53 12.58 -9.60 5.17
CA LEU A 53 11.66 -8.48 5.40
C LEU A 53 12.31 -7.40 6.28
N LYS A 54 12.93 -7.80 7.40
CA LYS A 54 13.68 -6.90 8.29
C LYS A 54 14.77 -6.15 7.52
N SER A 55 15.61 -6.87 6.78
CA SER A 55 16.71 -6.27 6.00
C SER A 55 16.22 -5.22 4.99
N LEU A 56 15.13 -5.49 4.27
CA LEU A 56 14.55 -4.52 3.33
C LEU A 56 13.97 -3.30 4.07
N THR A 57 13.34 -3.53 5.22
CA THR A 57 12.73 -2.45 6.03
C THR A 57 13.79 -1.54 6.63
N LEU A 58 14.89 -2.10 7.14
CA LEU A 58 16.04 -1.31 7.62
C LEU A 58 16.65 -0.47 6.50
N LEU A 59 16.78 -1.05 5.30
CA LEU A 59 17.27 -0.31 4.15
C LEU A 59 16.33 0.84 3.74
N ALA A 60 15.01 0.60 3.75
CA ALA A 60 14.02 1.65 3.50
C ALA A 60 14.08 2.77 4.55
N ARG A 61 14.28 2.42 5.83
CA ARG A 61 14.49 3.39 6.92
C ARG A 61 15.73 4.25 6.71
N GLN A 62 16.85 3.68 6.23
CA GLN A 62 18.08 4.46 5.98
C GLN A 62 17.86 5.59 4.96
N TYR A 63 16.95 5.39 4.00
CA TYR A 63 16.57 6.40 3.00
C TYR A 63 15.34 7.21 3.38
N ASP A 64 14.74 6.94 4.54
CA ASP A 64 13.46 7.48 4.98
C ASP A 64 12.35 7.39 3.93
N ILE A 65 12.21 6.22 3.29
CA ILE A 65 11.15 5.95 2.31
C ILE A 65 10.11 4.97 2.85
N GLY A 66 8.84 5.16 2.48
CA GLY A 66 7.79 4.22 2.87
C GLY A 66 7.98 2.84 2.25
N ILE A 67 7.80 1.79 3.05
CA ILE A 67 7.82 0.38 2.61
C ILE A 67 6.50 -0.28 2.95
N ASN A 68 5.72 -0.64 1.92
CA ASN A 68 4.39 -1.20 2.07
C ASN A 68 4.40 -2.72 1.85
N ILE A 69 3.85 -3.48 2.80
CA ILE A 69 3.61 -4.93 2.66
C ILE A 69 2.25 -5.11 1.96
N ASP A 70 2.25 -5.64 0.74
CA ASP A 70 1.03 -5.94 -0.01
C ASP A 70 0.26 -7.11 0.61
N ALA A 71 -1.07 -6.99 0.60
CA ALA A 71 -1.99 -8.07 0.96
C ALA A 71 -2.27 -8.94 -0.26
N GLU A 72 -2.14 -10.25 -0.07
CA GLU A 72 -2.27 -11.27 -1.11
C GLU A 72 -3.57 -12.08 -0.86
N GLU A 73 -3.52 -13.40 -0.91
CA GLU A 73 -4.67 -14.28 -0.63
C GLU A 73 -5.08 -14.27 0.85
N ALA A 74 -6.35 -14.56 1.13
CA ALA A 74 -6.95 -14.43 2.46
C ALA A 74 -6.36 -15.40 3.52
N ASP A 75 -5.84 -16.56 3.11
CA ASP A 75 -5.18 -17.53 4.01
C ASP A 75 -3.78 -17.05 4.47
N ARG A 76 -3.22 -16.03 3.80
CA ARG A 76 -1.94 -15.41 4.15
C ARG A 76 -2.06 -14.21 5.08
N LEU A 77 -3.28 -13.79 5.42
CA LEU A 77 -3.50 -12.64 6.31
C LEU A 77 -2.85 -12.87 7.69
N GLU A 78 -3.10 -14.03 8.32
CA GLU A 78 -2.62 -14.26 9.69
C GLU A 78 -1.09 -14.24 9.77
N ILE A 79 -0.40 -14.95 8.86
CA ILE A 79 1.07 -15.00 8.85
C ILE A 79 1.69 -13.63 8.50
N SER A 80 0.99 -12.79 7.72
CA SER A 80 1.49 -11.43 7.46
C SER A 80 1.34 -10.51 8.66
N LEU A 81 0.31 -10.71 9.51
CA LEU A 81 0.17 -10.01 10.78
C LEU A 81 1.26 -10.44 11.76
N ASP A 82 1.59 -11.74 11.86
CA ASP A 82 2.67 -12.22 12.72
C ASP A 82 4.03 -11.60 12.33
N LEU A 83 4.31 -11.49 11.02
CA LEU A 83 5.50 -10.83 10.51
C LEU A 83 5.52 -9.33 10.80
N LEU A 84 4.36 -8.65 10.67
CA LEU A 84 4.21 -7.24 10.97
C LEU A 84 4.41 -6.95 12.47
N GLU A 85 3.80 -7.75 13.35
CA GLU A 85 3.95 -7.68 14.80
C GLU A 85 5.44 -7.66 15.16
N LYS A 86 6.17 -8.70 14.74
CA LYS A 86 7.60 -8.83 15.04
C LYS A 86 8.40 -7.65 14.51
N LEU A 87 8.11 -7.20 13.28
CA LEU A 87 8.80 -6.08 12.63
C LEU A 87 8.59 -4.76 13.38
N CYS A 88 7.38 -4.52 13.89
CA CYS A 88 7.04 -3.32 14.64
C CYS A 88 7.74 -3.25 16.02
N PHE A 89 8.35 -4.32 16.52
CA PHE A 89 9.12 -4.29 17.77
C PHE A 89 10.64 -4.31 17.58
N GLU A 90 11.14 -4.22 16.35
CA GLU A 90 12.57 -4.13 16.10
C GLU A 90 13.16 -2.81 16.65
N PRO A 91 14.17 -2.85 17.54
CA PRO A 91 14.76 -1.65 18.14
C PRO A 91 15.32 -0.68 17.10
N GLU A 92 15.89 -1.22 16.03
CA GLU A 92 16.46 -0.45 14.91
C GLU A 92 15.39 0.34 14.13
N LEU A 93 14.10 -0.01 14.28
CA LEU A 93 12.95 0.64 13.64
C LEU A 93 12.16 1.52 14.63
N ALA A 94 12.66 1.72 15.86
CA ALA A 94 12.02 2.58 16.84
C ALA A 94 11.96 4.04 16.35
N GLY A 95 10.84 4.70 16.60
CA GLY A 95 10.59 6.09 16.19
C GLY A 95 10.37 6.32 14.69
N TRP A 96 10.44 5.27 13.86
CA TRP A 96 10.25 5.38 12.42
C TRP A 96 8.86 4.90 11.97
N ASN A 97 8.17 5.73 11.18
CA ASN A 97 6.76 5.57 10.82
C ASN A 97 6.55 5.14 9.34
N GLY A 98 7.61 4.71 8.65
CA GLY A 98 7.54 4.32 7.23
C GLY A 98 7.07 2.89 6.95
N ILE A 99 6.70 2.13 7.98
CA ILE A 99 6.14 0.78 7.81
C ILE A 99 4.70 0.90 7.32
N GLY A 100 4.45 0.36 6.13
CA GLY A 100 3.13 0.30 5.54
C GLY A 100 2.57 -1.11 5.43
N PHE A 101 1.26 -1.24 5.56
CA PHE A 101 0.55 -2.50 5.48
C PHE A 101 -0.77 -2.35 4.71
N VAL A 102 -1.07 -3.28 3.82
CA VAL A 102 -2.32 -3.27 3.05
C VAL A 102 -3.39 -4.10 3.77
N ILE A 103 -4.61 -3.59 3.81
CA ILE A 103 -5.80 -4.33 4.28
C ILE A 103 -6.89 -4.31 3.21
N GLN A 104 -7.63 -5.41 3.10
CA GLN A 104 -8.59 -5.63 2.01
C GLN A 104 -10.03 -5.61 2.55
N ALA A 105 -10.79 -4.57 2.19
CA ALA A 105 -12.15 -4.33 2.67
C ALA A 105 -13.17 -5.39 2.24
N TYR A 106 -12.88 -6.17 1.18
CA TYR A 106 -13.74 -7.28 0.76
C TYR A 106 -13.73 -8.47 1.73
N GLN A 107 -12.79 -8.53 2.69
CA GLN A 107 -12.73 -9.59 3.69
C GLN A 107 -13.60 -9.22 4.87
N LYS A 108 -14.35 -10.19 5.39
CA LYS A 108 -15.16 -10.03 6.60
C LYS A 108 -14.30 -9.66 7.82
N ARG A 109 -13.03 -10.06 7.83
CA ARG A 109 -12.05 -9.78 8.89
C ARG A 109 -11.54 -8.35 8.91
N CYS A 110 -11.70 -7.57 7.84
CA CYS A 110 -11.04 -6.27 7.69
C CYS A 110 -11.28 -5.29 8.86
N PRO A 111 -12.50 -5.13 9.41
CA PRO A 111 -12.73 -4.25 10.56
C PRO A 111 -11.94 -4.70 11.81
N PHE A 112 -11.85 -6.00 12.06
CA PHE A 112 -11.13 -6.56 13.22
C PHE A 112 -9.61 -6.45 13.06
N VAL A 113 -9.11 -6.59 11.83
CA VAL A 113 -7.69 -6.32 11.53
C VAL A 113 -7.35 -4.87 11.83
N ILE A 114 -8.26 -3.92 11.54
CA ILE A 114 -8.03 -2.51 11.89
C ILE A 114 -7.91 -2.35 13.41
N ASP A 115 -8.76 -3.01 14.20
CA ASP A 115 -8.69 -2.95 15.66
C ASP A 115 -7.35 -3.49 16.18
N TYR A 116 -6.89 -4.61 15.62
CA TYR A 116 -5.56 -5.15 15.90
C TYR A 116 -4.43 -4.18 15.51
N LEU A 117 -4.50 -3.53 14.33
CA LEU A 117 -3.48 -2.59 13.87
C LEU A 117 -3.43 -1.32 14.73
N ILE A 118 -4.57 -0.86 15.26
CA ILE A 118 -4.65 0.26 16.20
C ILE A 118 -3.94 -0.08 17.51
N ASP A 119 -4.20 -1.26 18.04
CA ASP A 119 -3.53 -1.77 19.23
C ASP A 119 -2.03 -1.95 19.01
N LEU A 120 -1.63 -2.56 17.88
CA LEU A 120 -0.22 -2.73 17.50
C LEU A 120 0.51 -1.39 17.38
N ALA A 121 -0.08 -0.40 16.70
CA ALA A 121 0.48 0.94 16.58
C ALA A 121 0.70 1.59 17.96
N THR A 122 -0.24 1.38 18.88
CA THR A 122 -0.15 1.87 20.26
C THR A 122 0.98 1.19 21.03
N ARG A 123 0.99 -0.15 21.06
CA ARG A 123 2.02 -0.93 21.80
C ARG A 123 3.43 -0.72 21.25
N SER A 124 3.56 -0.61 19.93
CA SER A 124 4.86 -0.40 19.27
C SER A 124 5.24 1.07 19.09
N ARG A 125 4.43 2.00 19.61
CA ARG A 125 4.67 3.46 19.65
C ARG A 125 5.05 4.05 18.28
N ARG A 126 4.25 3.74 17.26
CA ARG A 126 4.46 4.21 15.89
C ARG A 126 3.15 4.59 15.22
N ARG A 127 3.28 5.36 14.14
CA ARG A 127 2.19 5.63 13.22
C ARG A 127 2.32 4.72 12.00
N LEU A 128 1.36 3.82 11.78
CA LEU A 128 1.39 2.87 10.66
C LEU A 128 0.81 3.48 9.38
N MET A 129 1.43 3.22 8.22
CA MET A 129 0.87 3.60 6.92
C MET A 129 -0.09 2.52 6.42
N ILE A 130 -1.40 2.72 6.56
CA ILE A 130 -2.38 1.67 6.25
C ILE A 130 -3.06 1.94 4.93
N ARG A 131 -2.78 1.10 3.94
CA ARG A 131 -3.44 1.13 2.63
C ARG A 131 -4.74 0.34 2.68
N LEU A 132 -5.86 1.05 2.62
CA LEU A 132 -7.18 0.45 2.50
C LEU A 132 -7.52 0.24 1.02
N VAL A 133 -7.60 -1.02 0.60
CA VAL A 133 -8.03 -1.44 -0.74
C VAL A 133 -9.35 -2.19 -0.65
N LYS A 134 -10.08 -2.36 -1.77
CA LYS A 134 -11.21 -3.31 -1.81
C LYS A 134 -10.71 -4.75 -1.79
N GLY A 135 -9.85 -5.11 -2.72
CA GLY A 135 -9.26 -6.44 -2.87
C GLY A 135 -9.05 -6.75 -4.36
N ALA A 136 -8.08 -7.61 -4.68
CA ALA A 136 -7.70 -7.93 -6.06
C ALA A 136 -7.89 -9.40 -6.45
N TYR A 137 -8.21 -10.26 -5.48
CA TYR A 137 -8.20 -11.73 -5.63
C TYR A 137 -9.60 -12.36 -5.50
N TRP A 138 -10.67 -11.59 -5.75
CA TRP A 138 -12.05 -12.01 -5.42
C TRP A 138 -12.45 -13.33 -6.09
N ASP A 139 -12.23 -13.46 -7.40
CA ASP A 139 -12.58 -14.68 -8.15
C ASP A 139 -11.84 -15.92 -7.63
N SER A 140 -10.55 -15.76 -7.30
CA SER A 140 -9.73 -16.83 -6.72
C SER A 140 -10.20 -17.24 -5.33
N GLU A 141 -10.63 -16.29 -4.51
CA GLU A 141 -11.18 -16.55 -3.16
C GLU A 141 -12.52 -17.28 -3.22
N ILE A 142 -13.41 -16.90 -4.13
CA ILE A 142 -14.68 -17.61 -4.35
C ILE A 142 -14.40 -19.05 -4.81
N LYS A 143 -13.54 -19.22 -5.80
CA LYS A 143 -13.17 -20.54 -6.32
C LYS A 143 -12.55 -21.43 -5.24
N ARG A 144 -11.60 -20.90 -4.45
CA ARG A 144 -10.94 -21.67 -3.39
C ARG A 144 -11.93 -22.13 -2.33
N ALA A 145 -12.78 -21.23 -1.83
CA ALA A 145 -13.75 -21.58 -0.79
C ALA A 145 -14.74 -22.68 -1.25
N GLN A 146 -15.14 -22.65 -2.54
CA GLN A 146 -15.98 -23.69 -3.13
C GLN A 146 -15.24 -25.02 -3.28
N MET A 147 -13.99 -25.01 -3.75
CA MET A 147 -13.18 -26.21 -3.93
C MET A 147 -12.87 -26.91 -2.59
N GLU A 148 -12.62 -26.13 -1.54
CA GLU A 148 -12.31 -26.64 -0.20
C GLU A 148 -13.56 -27.00 0.61
N GLY A 149 -14.77 -26.70 0.11
CA GLY A 149 -16.02 -27.02 0.79
C GLY A 149 -16.16 -26.34 2.16
N LEU A 150 -15.63 -25.12 2.30
CA LEU A 150 -15.64 -24.38 3.56
C LEU A 150 -17.07 -23.98 3.97
N GLU A 151 -17.30 -23.76 5.27
CA GLU A 151 -18.58 -23.32 5.82
C GLU A 151 -19.09 -21.98 5.24
N GLY A 152 -18.18 -21.17 4.70
CA GLY A 152 -18.53 -19.91 4.05
C GLY A 152 -17.34 -19.24 3.38
N TYR A 153 -17.64 -18.11 2.72
CA TYR A 153 -16.63 -17.32 2.02
C TYR A 153 -15.88 -16.37 2.97
N PRO A 154 -14.54 -16.26 2.86
CA PRO A 154 -13.77 -15.26 3.62
C PRO A 154 -14.02 -13.82 3.12
N VAL A 155 -14.57 -13.69 1.90
CA VAL A 155 -14.91 -12.43 1.24
C VAL A 155 -16.43 -12.25 1.09
N TYR A 156 -16.87 -11.01 0.94
CA TYR A 156 -18.26 -10.73 0.56
C TYR A 156 -18.56 -11.18 -0.87
N THR A 157 -19.76 -11.69 -1.11
CA THR A 157 -20.19 -12.20 -2.43
C THR A 157 -20.86 -11.15 -3.32
N ARG A 158 -21.36 -10.06 -2.73
CA ARG A 158 -21.90 -8.91 -3.48
C ARG A 158 -20.96 -7.72 -3.37
N LYS A 159 -20.62 -7.12 -4.50
CA LYS A 159 -19.71 -5.96 -4.58
C LYS A 159 -20.15 -4.80 -3.68
N VAL A 160 -21.45 -4.54 -3.56
CA VAL A 160 -21.99 -3.46 -2.72
C VAL A 160 -21.64 -3.64 -1.24
N TYR A 161 -21.54 -4.88 -0.73
CA TYR A 161 -21.12 -5.13 0.65
C TYR A 161 -19.65 -4.78 0.86
N THR A 162 -18.80 -5.01 -0.14
CA THR A 162 -17.41 -4.54 -0.12
C THR A 162 -17.34 -3.01 -0.10
N ASP A 163 -18.23 -2.31 -0.79
CA ASP A 163 -18.28 -0.83 -0.72
C ASP A 163 -18.68 -0.35 0.67
N VAL A 164 -19.70 -0.96 1.30
CA VAL A 164 -20.13 -0.65 2.67
C VAL A 164 -19.00 -0.92 3.66
N SER A 165 -18.36 -2.08 3.56
CA SER A 165 -17.21 -2.47 4.39
C SER A 165 -16.07 -1.46 4.24
N TYR A 166 -15.76 -1.02 3.01
CA TYR A 166 -14.73 -0.02 2.75
C TYR A 166 -15.02 1.30 3.48
N LEU A 167 -16.26 1.80 3.42
CA LEU A 167 -16.63 3.06 4.09
C LEU A 167 -16.61 2.94 5.62
N ALA A 168 -17.05 1.79 6.16
CA ALA A 168 -16.98 1.51 7.60
C ALA A 168 -15.53 1.46 8.09
N CYS A 169 -14.66 0.75 7.36
CA CYS A 169 -13.23 0.69 7.63
C CYS A 169 -12.56 2.07 7.50
N ALA A 170 -12.93 2.87 6.50
CA ALA A 170 -12.38 4.21 6.32
C ALA A 170 -12.68 5.12 7.51
N LYS A 171 -13.91 5.07 8.05
CA LYS A 171 -14.26 5.80 9.29
C LYS A 171 -13.38 5.38 10.47
N LYS A 172 -13.17 4.06 10.67
CA LYS A 172 -12.30 3.56 11.75
C LYS A 172 -10.87 4.10 11.63
N LEU A 173 -10.30 4.11 10.42
CA LEU A 173 -8.94 4.61 10.19
C LEU A 173 -8.82 6.13 10.40
N LEU A 174 -9.82 6.91 9.96
CA LEU A 174 -9.84 8.36 10.11
C LEU A 174 -9.98 8.81 11.58
N ALA A 175 -10.58 7.98 12.43
CA ALA A 175 -10.79 8.28 13.85
C ALA A 175 -9.50 8.24 14.70
N VAL A 176 -8.39 7.70 14.18
CA VAL A 176 -7.14 7.48 14.92
C VAL A 176 -5.92 8.08 14.20
N PRO A 177 -5.93 9.39 13.88
CA PRO A 177 -4.89 10.01 13.05
C PRO A 177 -3.49 9.98 13.68
N ASN A 178 -3.39 9.86 15.00
CA ASN A 178 -2.13 9.72 15.74
C ASN A 178 -1.47 8.33 15.57
N LEU A 179 -2.26 7.29 15.34
CA LEU A 179 -1.80 5.90 15.24
C LEU A 179 -1.69 5.42 13.80
N ILE A 180 -2.49 5.96 12.90
CA ILE A 180 -2.55 5.52 11.51
C ILE A 180 -2.46 6.72 10.57
N TYR A 181 -1.70 6.52 9.49
CA TYR A 181 -1.77 7.32 8.28
C TYR A 181 -2.59 6.55 7.24
N PRO A 182 -3.88 6.88 7.03
CA PRO A 182 -4.73 6.16 6.10
C PRO A 182 -4.35 6.49 4.66
N GLN A 183 -4.28 5.46 3.81
CA GLN A 183 -4.03 5.59 2.38
C GLN A 183 -5.17 4.92 1.61
N PHE A 184 -6.03 5.72 1.01
CA PHE A 184 -7.27 5.26 0.41
C PHE A 184 -7.09 4.93 -1.07
N ALA A 185 -6.91 3.64 -1.37
CA ALA A 185 -6.76 3.19 -2.75
C ALA A 185 -8.12 2.93 -3.41
N THR A 186 -8.49 3.76 -4.39
CA THR A 186 -9.74 3.62 -5.13
C THR A 186 -9.71 4.32 -6.48
N HIS A 187 -10.43 3.76 -7.46
CA HIS A 187 -10.78 4.42 -8.72
C HIS A 187 -12.26 4.75 -8.81
N ASN A 188 -13.02 4.47 -7.76
CA ASN A 188 -14.45 4.74 -7.71
C ASN A 188 -14.69 6.16 -7.16
N ALA A 189 -15.29 7.02 -7.99
CA ALA A 189 -15.54 8.43 -7.65
C ALA A 189 -16.44 8.60 -6.41
N HIS A 190 -17.47 7.76 -6.24
CA HIS A 190 -18.31 7.80 -5.05
C HIS A 190 -17.52 7.45 -3.78
N THR A 191 -16.70 6.40 -3.83
CA THR A 191 -15.82 6.03 -2.70
C THR A 191 -14.87 7.18 -2.36
N LEU A 192 -14.28 7.84 -3.36
CA LEU A 192 -13.41 9.00 -3.18
C LEU A 192 -14.16 10.17 -2.51
N ALA A 193 -15.30 10.56 -3.08
CA ALA A 193 -16.10 11.67 -2.57
C ALA A 193 -16.59 11.41 -1.13
N ALA A 194 -17.03 10.18 -0.84
CA ALA A 194 -17.43 9.78 0.50
C ALA A 194 -16.28 9.93 1.50
N ILE A 195 -15.07 9.45 1.17
CA ILE A 195 -13.90 9.61 2.06
C ILE A 195 -13.53 11.08 2.25
N TYR A 196 -13.56 11.87 1.17
CA TYR A 196 -13.30 13.30 1.24
C TYR A 196 -14.22 14.00 2.25
N GLN A 197 -15.51 13.65 2.25
CA GLN A 197 -16.48 14.18 3.22
C GLN A 197 -16.27 13.59 4.62
N LEU A 198 -15.99 12.29 4.73
CA LEU A 198 -15.79 11.59 6.01
C LEU A 198 -14.54 12.06 6.76
N ALA A 199 -13.51 12.52 6.05
CA ALA A 199 -12.31 13.08 6.67
C ALA A 199 -12.56 14.42 7.39
N GLY A 200 -13.75 15.00 7.22
CA GLY A 200 -14.19 16.20 7.89
C GLY A 200 -13.61 17.48 7.30
N GLN A 201 -13.82 18.57 8.04
CA GLN A 201 -13.26 19.88 7.73
C GLN A 201 -11.80 19.95 8.24
N ASN A 202 -11.03 20.93 7.77
CA ASN A 202 -9.67 21.21 8.24
C ASN A 202 -8.62 20.14 7.90
N TYR A 203 -8.60 19.72 6.64
CA TYR A 203 -7.54 18.87 6.12
C TYR A 203 -6.15 19.47 6.32
N TYR A 204 -5.20 18.64 6.71
CA TYR A 204 -3.77 18.96 6.75
C TYR A 204 -2.96 17.91 5.98
N PRO A 205 -1.86 18.30 5.29
CA PRO A 205 -0.92 17.36 4.71
C PRO A 205 -0.40 16.38 5.77
N GLY A 206 -0.53 15.08 5.53
CA GLY A 206 -0.21 14.04 6.50
C GLY A 206 -1.41 13.54 7.32
N GLN A 207 -2.62 14.06 7.11
CA GLN A 207 -3.84 13.46 7.67
C GLN A 207 -4.11 12.11 7.00
N TYR A 208 -4.20 12.10 5.67
CA TYR A 208 -4.39 10.92 4.82
C TYR A 208 -3.95 11.23 3.37
N GLU A 209 -3.87 10.21 2.53
CA GLU A 209 -3.73 10.36 1.08
C GLU A 209 -4.68 9.43 0.32
N PHE A 210 -4.93 9.75 -0.94
CA PHE A 210 -5.49 8.79 -1.88
C PHE A 210 -4.40 8.01 -2.59
N GLN A 211 -4.77 6.86 -3.15
CA GLN A 211 -3.90 6.08 -4.01
C GLN A 211 -4.62 5.55 -5.23
N CYS A 212 -3.87 5.36 -6.31
CA CYS A 212 -4.40 4.80 -7.54
C CYS A 212 -3.36 3.96 -8.27
N LEU A 213 -3.82 3.01 -9.09
CA LEU A 213 -2.94 2.29 -10.01
C LEU A 213 -2.59 3.18 -11.22
N HIS A 214 -1.34 3.11 -11.64
CA HIS A 214 -0.88 3.69 -12.89
C HIS A 214 -1.64 3.12 -14.10
N GLY A 215 -2.01 3.98 -15.04
CA GLY A 215 -2.77 3.65 -16.23
C GLY A 215 -4.27 3.45 -16.00
N MET A 216 -4.79 3.85 -14.84
CA MET A 216 -6.20 3.66 -14.49
C MET A 216 -6.79 4.87 -13.76
N GLY A 217 -6.09 5.38 -12.74
CA GLY A 217 -6.66 6.39 -11.85
C GLY A 217 -6.35 7.82 -12.20
N GLU A 218 -5.38 8.06 -13.09
CA GLU A 218 -4.90 9.40 -13.41
C GLU A 218 -6.02 10.38 -13.81
N PRO A 219 -6.97 10.02 -14.71
CA PRO A 219 -8.04 10.95 -15.10
C PRO A 219 -8.93 11.39 -13.94
N LEU A 220 -9.21 10.48 -12.99
CA LEU A 220 -9.99 10.82 -11.79
C LEU A 220 -9.18 11.75 -10.87
N TYR A 221 -7.91 11.43 -10.64
CA TYR A 221 -7.09 12.16 -9.68
C TYR A 221 -6.51 13.48 -10.22
N GLU A 222 -6.56 13.73 -11.52
CA GLU A 222 -6.30 15.06 -12.09
C GLU A 222 -7.28 16.13 -11.59
N GLN A 223 -8.51 15.73 -11.24
CA GLN A 223 -9.51 16.61 -10.62
C GLN A 223 -9.31 16.77 -9.10
N VAL A 224 -8.44 15.96 -8.50
CA VAL A 224 -8.29 15.85 -7.04
C VAL A 224 -6.98 16.50 -6.58
N VAL A 225 -5.90 16.25 -7.32
CA VAL A 225 -4.53 16.65 -6.96
C VAL A 225 -4.18 18.00 -7.58
N GLY A 226 -4.03 19.02 -6.73
CA GLY A 226 -3.52 20.34 -7.11
C GLY A 226 -4.29 21.45 -6.41
N LYS A 227 -4.04 22.70 -6.79
CA LYS A 227 -4.53 23.87 -6.06
C LYS A 227 -6.05 24.02 -6.19
N VAL A 228 -6.70 24.47 -5.12
CA VAL A 228 -8.15 24.78 -5.15
C VAL A 228 -8.48 25.86 -6.19
N ALA A 229 -7.57 26.81 -6.40
CA ALA A 229 -7.69 27.84 -7.44
C ALA A 229 -7.77 27.27 -8.87
N GLU A 230 -7.28 26.05 -9.10
CA GLU A 230 -7.37 25.33 -10.39
C GLU A 230 -8.65 24.47 -10.48
N GLY A 231 -9.59 24.60 -9.53
CA GLY A 231 -10.81 23.80 -9.48
C GLY A 231 -10.64 22.39 -8.90
N LYS A 232 -9.51 22.12 -8.21
CA LYS A 232 -9.18 20.79 -7.67
C LYS A 232 -9.43 20.69 -6.17
N LEU A 233 -9.42 19.46 -5.63
CA LEU A 233 -9.73 19.21 -4.21
C LEU A 233 -8.54 19.41 -3.25
N ASN A 234 -7.33 19.65 -3.76
CA ASN A 234 -6.10 19.76 -2.99
C ASN A 234 -5.91 18.59 -2.00
N ARG A 235 -6.00 17.36 -2.52
CA ARG A 235 -5.67 16.13 -1.78
C ARG A 235 -4.59 15.35 -2.52
N PRO A 236 -3.56 14.82 -1.82
CA PRO A 236 -2.49 14.08 -2.46
C PRO A 236 -3.03 12.75 -2.98
N CYS A 237 -2.55 12.36 -4.16
CA CYS A 237 -2.72 11.01 -4.67
C CYS A 237 -1.35 10.43 -5.00
N ARG A 238 -1.15 9.22 -4.48
CA ARG A 238 0.06 8.46 -4.66
C ARG A 238 -0.19 7.36 -5.68
N ILE A 239 0.54 7.39 -6.79
CA ILE A 239 0.36 6.46 -7.90
C ILE A 239 1.20 5.21 -7.66
N TYR A 240 0.56 4.04 -7.65
CA TYR A 240 1.18 2.72 -7.63
C TYR A 240 1.57 2.32 -9.05
N ALA A 241 2.85 2.46 -9.41
CA ALA A 241 3.36 2.21 -10.74
C ALA A 241 4.09 0.87 -10.81
N ARG A 242 3.61 -0.06 -11.65
CA ARG A 242 4.33 -1.31 -11.90
C ARG A 242 5.60 -1.05 -12.70
N TRP A 243 6.74 -1.38 -12.14
CA TRP A 243 8.01 -1.45 -12.86
C TRP A 243 8.35 -2.91 -13.13
N ALA A 244 8.63 -3.25 -14.38
CA ALA A 244 9.21 -4.55 -14.75
C ALA A 244 10.40 -4.26 -15.66
N PRO A 245 11.63 -4.70 -15.32
CA PRO A 245 12.73 -4.64 -16.27
C PRO A 245 12.35 -5.50 -17.47
N THR A 246 12.30 -4.91 -18.65
CA THR A 246 11.93 -5.62 -19.88
C THR A 246 12.87 -6.78 -20.18
N ARG A 247 12.25 -7.92 -20.52
CA ARG A 247 12.76 -9.19 -21.07
C ARG A 247 13.03 -10.30 -20.03
N ARG A 248 11.99 -11.13 -19.82
CA ARG A 248 11.94 -12.42 -19.11
C ARG A 248 12.06 -12.37 -17.57
N CYS A 249 11.06 -11.86 -16.87
CA CYS A 249 10.69 -12.40 -15.55
C CYS A 249 9.33 -11.89 -15.07
N TRP A 250 8.50 -12.78 -14.54
CA TRP A 250 7.22 -12.52 -13.87
C TRP A 250 7.42 -11.84 -12.49
N ARG A 251 8.11 -10.70 -12.44
CA ARG A 251 8.31 -9.93 -11.20
C ARG A 251 8.02 -8.46 -11.43
N ILE A 252 6.81 -8.10 -11.02
CA ILE A 252 6.30 -6.75 -10.94
C ILE A 252 6.87 -6.08 -9.68
N TRP A 253 7.56 -4.97 -9.85
CA TRP A 253 7.99 -4.00 -8.82
C TRP A 253 6.97 -2.89 -8.75
N CYS A 254 6.86 -2.16 -7.63
CA CYS A 254 6.02 -0.97 -7.59
C CYS A 254 6.76 0.26 -7.08
N VAL A 255 6.99 1.22 -7.98
CA VAL A 255 7.47 2.56 -7.67
C VAL A 255 6.26 3.43 -7.42
N VAL A 256 6.36 4.25 -6.41
CA VAL A 256 5.27 5.08 -5.98
C VAL A 256 5.60 6.54 -6.29
N CYS A 257 4.92 7.17 -7.24
CA CYS A 257 5.15 8.59 -7.57
C CYS A 257 4.14 9.50 -6.84
N TRP A 258 4.66 10.54 -6.19
CA TRP A 258 3.88 11.62 -5.60
C TRP A 258 3.63 12.72 -6.64
N ARG A 259 2.37 13.14 -6.80
CA ARG A 259 2.02 14.39 -7.49
C ARG A 259 1.51 15.37 -6.42
N THR A 260 2.14 16.53 -6.28
CA THR A 260 1.68 17.64 -5.42
C THR A 260 1.33 18.92 -6.17
N ALA A 261 1.66 19.03 -7.46
CA ALA A 261 1.35 20.19 -8.29
C ALA A 261 1.47 19.85 -9.80
N PRO A 262 0.85 20.63 -10.71
CA PRO A 262 1.15 20.54 -12.14
C PRO A 262 2.57 21.09 -12.35
N ILE A 263 3.56 20.19 -12.45
CA ILE A 263 4.86 20.57 -13.00
C ILE A 263 4.66 20.66 -14.52
N PRO A 264 4.95 21.80 -15.17
CA PRO A 264 4.93 21.88 -16.62
C PRO A 264 5.91 20.84 -17.17
N LEU A 265 5.48 20.06 -18.15
CA LEU A 265 6.38 19.25 -18.98
C LEU A 265 7.28 20.19 -19.80
N SER A 266 8.29 20.78 -19.16
CA SER A 266 9.36 21.51 -19.82
C SER A 266 10.71 21.13 -19.20
N SER A 267 11.33 20.14 -19.84
CA SER A 267 12.78 20.05 -20.08
C SER A 267 13.76 20.26 -18.91
N THR A 268 13.94 19.26 -18.05
CA THR A 268 15.30 18.84 -17.60
C THR A 268 15.34 17.43 -16.96
N VAL A 269 14.68 16.45 -17.57
CA VAL A 269 15.07 15.03 -17.38
C VAL A 269 15.01 14.35 -18.74
N SER A 270 16.02 14.63 -19.57
CA SER A 270 16.28 13.83 -20.75
C SER A 270 17.71 13.32 -20.71
N ARG A 271 17.82 11.99 -20.76
CA ARG A 271 18.89 11.16 -21.35
C ARG A 271 19.36 10.06 -20.40
N THR A 272 18.57 9.00 -20.27
CA THR A 272 19.03 7.68 -20.70
C THR A 272 17.85 6.70 -20.79
N ILE A 273 17.79 5.99 -21.91
CA ILE A 273 16.83 4.96 -22.34
C ILE A 273 15.58 5.50 -23.09
N PRO A 274 15.60 5.54 -24.43
CA PRO A 274 14.44 5.86 -25.24
C PRO A 274 13.56 4.60 -25.41
N CYS A 275 12.34 4.63 -24.87
CA CYS A 275 11.27 3.72 -25.30
C CYS A 275 10.76 4.20 -26.67
N ARG A 276 11.27 3.62 -27.75
CA ARG A 276 10.66 3.75 -29.08
C ARG A 276 9.34 2.97 -29.09
N TRP A 277 8.27 3.68 -29.41
CA TRP A 277 6.96 3.15 -29.73
C TRP A 277 6.99 2.58 -31.15
N THR A 278 6.50 1.35 -31.31
CA THR A 278 6.01 0.85 -32.60
C THR A 278 4.66 0.21 -32.35
N SER A 279 3.65 0.82 -32.95
CA SER A 279 2.28 0.36 -33.12
C SER A 279 2.22 -0.93 -33.94
N TRP A 280 1.55 -1.95 -33.40
CA TRP A 280 0.84 -3.02 -34.11
C TRP A 280 -0.40 -3.38 -33.29
#